data_AF-A0A822Z706-F1
#
_entry.id   AF-A0A822Z706-F1
#
_cell.length_a   1.000
_cell.length_b   1.000
_cell.length_c   1.000
_cell.angle_alpha   90.00
_cell.angle_beta   90.00
_cell.angle_gamma   90.00
#
_symmetry.space_group_name_H-M   'P 1'
#
loop_
_entity.id
_entity.type
_entity.pdbx_description
1 polymer ?
#
loop_
_entity_poly.entity_id
_entity_poly.type
_entity_poly.pdbx_seq_one_letter_code
_entity_poly.pdbx_strand_id
1 'polypeptide(L)'
;MNENRLFELIEDRLVDEKNVEELCVVAKVAKRCLSLKGEERPTMEEVAMELQNLKRLRKQPWVLPIEEESVSLLSEPSEFYHVGDTSEQSSLQRNMILSMNFPR
;
A
#
# COMPACT_ATOMS: atom_id res chain seq x y z
N MET A 1 9.72 16.02 -17.13
CA MET A 1 10.68 16.14 -16.01
C MET A 1 12.05 16.03 -16.61
N ASN A 2 12.76 17.15 -16.68
CA ASN A 2 14.18 17.14 -17.02
C ASN A 2 14.89 16.72 -15.73
N GLU A 3 15.77 15.73 -15.78
CA GLU A 3 16.45 15.18 -14.59
C GLU A 3 17.16 16.28 -13.80
N ASN A 4 17.63 17.33 -14.47
CA ASN A 4 18.25 18.52 -13.87
C ASN A 4 17.33 19.31 -12.93
N ARG A 5 16.01 19.28 -13.14
CA ARG A 5 15.04 20.00 -12.29
C ARG A 5 14.45 19.14 -11.17
N LEU A 6 14.74 17.85 -11.15
CA LEU A 6 14.26 16.96 -10.10
C LEU A 6 14.86 17.37 -8.75
N PHE A 7 16.18 17.60 -8.73
CA PHE A 7 16.91 17.96 -7.52
C PHE A 7 16.62 19.39 -7.05
N GLU A 8 16.10 20.27 -7.91
CA GLU A 8 15.60 21.59 -7.51
C GLU A 8 14.31 21.51 -6.67
N LEU A 9 13.55 20.41 -6.78
CA LEU A 9 12.27 20.22 -6.10
C LEU A 9 12.37 19.41 -4.81
N ILE A 10 13.44 18.62 -4.68
CA ILE A 10 13.68 17.79 -3.49
C ILE A 10 14.54 18.60 -2.54
N GLU A 11 14.16 18.63 -1.26
CA GLU A 11 14.95 19.29 -0.24
C GLU A 11 16.37 18.70 -0.16
N ASP A 12 17.40 19.55 -0.13
CA ASP A 12 18.81 19.14 -0.13
C ASP A 12 19.15 18.09 0.93
N ARG A 13 18.48 18.14 2.09
CA ARG A 13 18.66 17.16 3.19
C ARG A 13 18.28 15.72 2.83
N LEU A 14 17.51 15.54 1.76
CA LEU A 14 17.05 14.23 1.27
C LEU A 14 17.90 13.73 0.10
N VAL A 15 18.80 14.54 -0.45
CA VAL A 15 19.65 14.19 -1.60
C VAL A 15 21.04 13.78 -1.11
N ASP A 16 21.50 12.62 -1.52
CA ASP A 16 22.84 12.07 -1.28
C ASP A 16 23.34 11.51 -2.63
N GLU A 17 24.63 11.62 -2.95
CA GLU A 17 25.21 10.99 -4.15
C GLU A 17 24.83 9.51 -4.29
N LYS A 18 24.67 8.82 -3.16
CA LYS A 18 24.26 7.41 -3.10
C LYS A 18 22.81 7.18 -3.48
N ASN A 19 21.93 8.20 -3.40
CA ASN A 19 20.48 8.07 -3.60
C ASN A 19 19.91 8.73 -4.86
N VAL A 20 20.76 9.40 -5.64
CA VAL A 20 20.41 10.08 -6.89
C VAL A 20 19.66 9.16 -7.85
N GLU A 21 20.13 7.92 -8.02
CA GLU A 21 19.53 6.97 -8.96
C GLU A 21 18.14 6.51 -8.49
N GLU A 22 17.98 6.23 -7.20
CA GLU A 22 16.68 5.86 -6.64
C GLU A 22 15.67 7.00 -6.71
N LEU A 23 16.10 8.23 -6.41
CA LEU A 23 15.24 9.42 -6.54
C LEU A 23 14.78 9.60 -8.00
N CYS A 24 15.67 9.38 -8.97
CA CYS A 24 15.32 9.39 -10.40
C CYS A 24 14.28 8.33 -10.76
N VAL A 25 14.41 7.11 -10.23
CA VAL A 25 13.42 6.04 -10.46
C VAL A 25 12.06 6.38 -9.85
N VAL A 26 12.03 6.79 -8.58
CA VAL A 26 10.78 7.19 -7.89
C VAL A 26 10.11 8.35 -8.63
N ALA A 27 10.89 9.33 -9.08
CA ALA A 27 10.37 10.46 -9.86
C ALA A 27 9.75 10.02 -11.20
N LYS A 28 10.35 9.03 -11.87
CA LYS A 28 9.81 8.44 -13.12
C LYS A 28 8.50 7.70 -12.87
N VAL A 29 8.36 6.99 -11.74
CA VAL A 29 7.10 6.37 -11.31
C VAL A 29 6.05 7.44 -11.03
N ALA A 30 6.36 8.42 -10.17
CA ALA A 30 5.45 9.51 -9.82
C ALA A 30 4.98 10.29 -11.05
N LYS A 31 5.88 10.57 -12.01
CA LYS A 31 5.54 11.25 -13.26
C LYS A 31 4.48 10.48 -14.05
N ARG A 32 4.57 9.15 -14.14
CA ARG A 32 3.57 8.31 -14.84
C ARG A 32 2.25 8.23 -14.06
N CYS A 33 2.30 8.15 -12.73
CA CYS A 33 1.09 8.19 -11.90
C CYS A 33 0.31 9.50 -12.07
N LEU A 34 1.02 10.61 -12.33
CA LEU A 34 0.45 11.94 -12.54
C LEU A 34 0.12 12.25 -14.00
N SER A 35 0.11 11.25 -14.90
CA SER A 35 -0.30 11.44 -16.29
C SER A 35 -1.72 12.01 -16.37
N LEU A 36 -1.92 12.99 -17.27
CA LEU A 36 -3.21 13.64 -17.48
C LEU A 36 -4.26 12.65 -18.00
N LYS A 37 -3.83 11.76 -18.88
CA LYS A 37 -4.62 10.65 -19.40
C LYS A 37 -4.60 9.49 -18.41
N GLY A 38 -5.78 9.03 -18.02
CA GLY A 38 -5.93 7.97 -17.02
C GLY A 38 -5.39 6.63 -17.49
N GLU A 39 -5.52 6.35 -18.78
CA GLU A 39 -5.04 5.16 -19.48
C GLU A 39 -3.51 5.06 -19.56
N GLU A 40 -2.80 6.19 -19.40
CA GLU A 40 -1.33 6.24 -19.34
C GLU A 40 -0.81 6.08 -17.90
N ARG A 41 -1.70 6.06 -16.89
CA ARG A 41 -1.30 5.84 -15.50
C ARG A 41 -1.07 4.35 -15.27
N PRO A 42 0.00 3.98 -14.56
CA PRO A 42 0.23 2.60 -14.19
C PRO A 42 -0.84 2.12 -13.21
N THR A 43 -1.08 0.82 -13.22
CA THR A 43 -1.83 0.14 -12.18
C THR A 43 -1.06 0.17 -10.86
N MET A 44 -1.76 0.05 -9.73
CA MET A 44 -1.08 0.01 -8.43
C MET A 44 -0.20 -1.24 -8.28
N GLU A 45 -0.51 -2.33 -8.98
CA GLU A 45 0.32 -3.53 -9.04
C GLU A 45 1.69 -3.24 -9.69
N GLU A 46 1.70 -2.56 -10.84
CA GLU A 46 2.93 -2.14 -11.52
C GLU A 46 3.74 -1.19 -10.64
N VAL A 47 3.08 -0.21 -10.01
CA VAL A 47 3.74 0.72 -9.07
C VAL A 47 4.38 -0.04 -7.91
N ALA A 48 3.66 -0.97 -7.28
CA ALA A 48 4.17 -1.77 -6.18
C ALA A 48 5.37 -2.62 -6.60
N MET A 49 5.30 -3.25 -7.79
CA MET A 49 6.38 -4.07 -8.33
C MET A 49 7.65 -3.25 -8.57
N GLU A 50 7.51 -2.08 -9.20
CA GLU A 50 8.65 -1.19 -9.47
C GLU A 50 9.31 -0.69 -8.18
N LEU A 51 8.52 -0.29 -7.19
CA LEU A 51 9.03 0.17 -5.90
C LEU A 51 9.66 -0.98 -5.09
N GLN A 52 9.11 -2.19 -5.18
CA GLN A 52 9.71 -3.36 -4.53
C GLN A 52 11.07 -3.70 -5.15
N ASN A 53 11.20 -3.58 -6.47
CA ASN A 53 12.48 -3.77 -7.14
C ASN A 53 13.51 -2.72 -6.70
N LEU A 54 13.10 -1.47 -6.55
CA LEU A 54 13.96 -0.42 -6.00
C LEU A 54 14.42 -0.73 -4.57
N LYS A 55 13.50 -1.23 -3.74
CA LYS A 55 13.82 -1.66 -2.36
C LYS A 55 14.81 -2.82 -2.33
N ARG A 56 14.79 -3.74 -3.30
CA ARG A 56 15.75 -4.86 -3.38
C ARG A 56 17.17 -4.40 -3.74
N LEU A 57 17.29 -3.35 -4.56
CA LEU A 57 18.60 -2.79 -4.94
C LEU A 57 19.31 -2.16 -3.74
N ARG A 58 18.54 -1.53 -2.83
CA ARG A 58 19.01 -1.11 -1.51
C ARG A 58 19.03 -2.30 -0.56
N LYS A 59 20.20 -2.87 -0.28
CA LYS A 59 20.40 -3.89 0.79
C LYS A 59 20.05 -3.40 2.22
N GLN A 60 19.44 -2.23 2.36
CA GLN A 60 19.02 -1.63 3.62
C GLN A 60 17.54 -1.99 3.86
N PRO A 61 17.22 -2.78 4.90
CA PRO A 61 15.86 -3.00 5.30
C PRO A 61 15.25 -1.65 5.70
N TRP A 62 14.27 -1.17 4.94
CA TRP A 62 13.33 -0.19 5.47
C TRP A 62 12.52 -0.89 6.56
N VAL A 63 13.05 -0.88 7.78
CA VAL A 63 12.30 -1.21 8.99
C VAL A 63 11.42 0.00 9.25
N LEU A 64 10.18 -0.06 8.77
CA LEU A 64 9.13 0.66 9.47
C LEU A 64 9.00 -0.05 10.82
N PRO A 65 8.98 0.66 11.96
CA PRO A 65 8.39 0.12 13.17
C PRO A 65 6.94 -0.18 12.80
N ILE A 66 6.67 -1.42 12.43
CA ILE A 66 5.32 -1.95 12.44
C ILE A 66 5.11 -2.15 13.93
N GLU A 67 4.53 -1.16 14.59
CA GLU A 67 3.90 -1.38 15.88
C GLU A 67 2.89 -2.51 15.65
N GLU A 68 3.13 -3.65 16.28
CA GLU A 68 2.47 -4.94 16.02
C GLU A 68 0.99 -4.95 16.45
N GLU A 69 0.14 -4.05 15.92
CA GLU A 69 -1.28 -4.02 16.30
C GLU A 69 -2.26 -3.81 15.12
N SER A 70 -1.96 -4.29 13.91
CA SER A 70 -3.03 -4.34 12.88
C SER A 70 -2.98 -5.46 11.84
N VAL A 71 -2.11 -6.47 11.99
CA VAL A 71 -2.13 -7.68 11.15
C VAL A 71 -3.19 -8.67 11.65
N SER A 72 -4.48 -8.35 11.49
CA SER A 72 -5.58 -9.30 11.75
C SER A 72 -6.89 -8.96 11.03
N LEU A 73 -6.87 -8.38 9.83
CA LEU A 73 -8.12 -8.09 9.09
C LEU A 73 -8.15 -8.53 7.62
N LEU A 74 -7.24 -9.39 7.18
CA LEU A 74 -7.32 -10.01 5.85
C LEU A 74 -7.06 -11.52 5.95
N SER A 75 -7.99 -12.24 6.55
CA SER A 75 -8.21 -13.64 6.19
C SER A 75 -9.61 -13.72 5.61
N GLU A 76 -9.68 -14.07 4.34
CA GLU A 76 -10.92 -14.31 3.59
C GLU A 76 -11.79 -15.40 4.27
N PRO A 77 -13.11 -15.40 4.00
CA PRO A 77 -14.05 -16.27 4.69
C PRO A 77 -13.92 -17.71 4.18
N SER A 78 -13.38 -18.58 5.03
CA SER A 78 -13.42 -20.02 4.82
C SER A 78 -14.84 -20.53 5.13
N GLU A 79 -15.52 -21.02 4.10
CA GLU A 79 -16.73 -21.83 4.20
C GLU A 79 -16.43 -23.10 5.03
N PHE A 80 -16.91 -23.15 6.27
CA PHE A 80 -17.18 -24.43 6.92
C PHE A 80 -18.26 -24.28 7.99
N TYR A 81 -19.48 -24.68 7.64
CA TYR A 81 -20.54 -24.88 8.61
C TYR A 81 -20.17 -26.06 9.52
N HIS A 82 -19.84 -25.80 10.79
CA HIS A 82 -20.13 -26.75 11.84
C HIS A 82 -20.74 -26.08 13.08
N VAL A 83 -21.92 -26.61 13.38
CA VAL A 83 -22.82 -26.35 14.50
C VAL A 83 -22.16 -26.77 15.83
N GLY A 84 -22.31 -25.96 16.88
CA GLY A 84 -21.85 -26.30 18.23
C GLY A 84 -22.01 -25.17 19.25
N ASP A 85 -23.24 -25.04 19.76
CA ASP A 85 -23.79 -24.33 20.94
C ASP A 85 -22.99 -23.35 21.83
N THR A 86 -23.65 -22.17 22.02
CA THR A 86 -23.80 -21.26 23.19
C THR A 86 -22.54 -20.72 23.90
N SER A 87 -22.36 -19.41 24.07
CA SER A 87 -23.18 -18.54 24.91
C SER A 87 -22.89 -17.04 24.64
N GLU A 88 -23.96 -16.23 24.59
CA GLU A 88 -24.01 -14.75 24.57
C GLU A 88 -23.32 -14.00 23.42
N GLN A 89 -23.86 -14.12 22.19
CA GLN A 89 -23.69 -13.03 21.21
C GLN A 89 -24.66 -11.90 21.55
N SER A 90 -24.09 -10.74 21.89
CA SER A 90 -24.85 -9.52 22.15
C SER A 90 -25.78 -9.20 20.98
N SER A 91 -26.99 -8.72 21.28
CA SER A 91 -27.99 -8.32 20.27
C SER A 91 -27.41 -7.34 19.24
N LEU A 92 -26.44 -6.53 19.67
CA LEU A 92 -25.72 -5.58 18.82
C LEU A 92 -24.87 -6.24 17.74
N GLN A 93 -24.17 -7.34 18.06
CA GLN A 93 -23.38 -8.08 17.08
C GLN A 93 -24.28 -8.71 16.00
N ARG A 94 -25.44 -9.23 16.40
CA ARG A 94 -26.41 -9.81 15.46
C ARG A 94 -26.98 -8.76 14.51
N ASN A 95 -27.27 -7.56 15.03
CA ASN A 95 -27.79 -6.44 14.25
C ASN A 95 -26.76 -5.90 13.23
N MET A 96 -25.47 -5.85 13.61
CA MET A 96 -24.39 -5.45 12.70
C MET A 96 -24.25 -6.43 11.53
N ILE A 97 -24.29 -7.75 11.80
CA ILE A 97 -24.21 -8.78 10.77
C ILE A 97 -25.41 -8.71 9.84
N LEU A 98 -26.63 -8.50 10.36
CA LEU A 98 -27.82 -8.40 9.53
C LEU A 98 -27.80 -7.14 8.64
N SER A 99 -27.27 -6.04 9.15
CA SER A 99 -27.18 -4.77 8.39
C SER A 99 -26.15 -4.80 7.27
N MET A 100 -25.12 -5.65 7.37
CA MET A 100 -24.13 -5.82 6.30
C MET A 100 -24.65 -6.69 5.15
N ASN A 101 -25.56 -7.61 5.43
CA ASN A 101 -26.06 -8.58 4.44
C ASN A 101 -27.24 -8.08 3.60
N PHE A 102 -27.80 -6.91 3.93
CA PHE A 102 -28.87 -6.28 3.14
C PHE A 102 -28.43 -4.87 2.70
N PRO A 103 -27.81 -4.74 1.51
CA PRO A 103 -27.56 -3.42 0.94
C PRO A 103 -28.89 -2.75 0.57
N ARG A 104 -28.96 -1.43 0.77
CA ARG A 104 -30.10 -0.58 0.38
C ARG A 104 -30.22 -0.43 -1.13
#